data_AF-A0A847BGS6-F1
#
_entry.id   AF-A0A847BGS6-F1
#
_cell.length_a   1.000
_cell.length_b   1.000
_cell.length_c   1.000
_cell.angle_alpha   90.00
_cell.angle_beta   90.00
_cell.angle_gamma   90.00
#
_symmetry.space_group_name_H-M   'P 1'
#
loop_
_entity.id
_entity.type
_entity.pdbx_description
1 polymer ?
#
loop_
_entity_poly.entity_id
_entity_poly.type
_entity_poly.pdbx_seq_one_letter_code
_entity_poly.pdbx_strand_id
1 'polypeptide(L)'
;LHQGAVGVGLDIATGCAVRGVQFDRSRRDHPDTGHELSSLRISDWNSLLELAAGCYEMTGLGYLGTDMVIDRTHGPMLLELNARPGLAIQMANGEGLRGRLELVEKQSDRLSVKERVAFAQRHFARQGELQASESAALARS
;
A
#
# COMPACT_ATOMS: atom_id res chain seq x y z
N LEU A 1 1.94 -7.99 11.53
CA LEU A 1 0.54 -8.50 11.52
C LEU A 1 0.31 -9.62 12.54
N HIS A 2 1.21 -10.61 12.61
CA HIS A 2 1.04 -11.73 13.56
C HIS A 2 1.41 -11.37 15.01
N GLN A 3 2.36 -10.44 15.22
CA GLN A 3 2.88 -10.06 16.55
C GLN A 3 2.11 -8.88 17.19
N GLY A 4 0.84 -8.67 16.81
CA GLY A 4 -0.03 -7.65 17.41
C GLY A 4 -0.06 -6.27 16.76
N ALA A 5 0.85 -5.96 15.84
CA ALA A 5 0.77 -4.74 15.04
C ALA A 5 -0.45 -4.74 14.10
N VAL A 6 -1.14 -3.60 14.02
CA VAL A 6 -2.16 -3.33 13.00
C VAL A 6 -1.47 -3.06 11.65
N GLY A 7 -1.95 -3.71 10.59
CA GLY A 7 -1.64 -3.35 9.21
C GLY A 7 -2.83 -2.69 8.56
N VAL A 8 -2.57 -1.64 7.79
CA VAL A 8 -3.57 -1.01 6.95
C VAL A 8 -3.07 -1.08 5.51
N GLY A 9 -3.85 -1.73 4.65
CA GLY A 9 -3.62 -1.68 3.21
C GLY A 9 -4.07 -0.34 2.66
N LEU A 10 -3.32 0.17 1.69
CA LEU A 10 -3.55 1.46 1.08
C LEU A 10 -3.85 1.28 -0.40
N ASP A 11 -4.80 2.06 -0.91
CA ASP A 11 -5.03 2.16 -2.35
C ASP A 11 -3.82 2.83 -2.99
N ILE A 12 -3.20 2.13 -3.93
CA ILE A 12 -1.99 2.63 -4.58
C ILE A 12 -2.26 3.87 -5.43
N ALA A 13 -3.49 4.10 -5.89
CA ALA A 13 -3.83 5.31 -6.64
C ALA A 13 -3.92 6.55 -5.75
N THR A 14 -4.45 6.41 -4.52
CA THR A 14 -4.86 7.56 -3.71
C THR A 14 -4.15 7.71 -2.36
N GLY A 15 -3.51 6.64 -1.88
CA GLY A 15 -2.93 6.58 -0.53
C GLY A 15 -3.97 6.49 0.59
N CYS A 16 -5.23 6.21 0.26
CA CYS A 16 -6.33 6.06 1.22
C CYS A 16 -6.40 4.62 1.76
N ALA A 17 -6.86 4.46 2.99
CA ALA A 17 -7.06 3.15 3.60
C ALA A 17 -8.10 2.29 2.85
N VAL A 18 -7.71 1.05 2.57
CA VAL A 18 -8.57 0.05 1.91
C VAL A 18 -9.07 -0.97 2.91
N ARG A 19 -8.18 -1.52 3.73
CA ARG A 19 -8.49 -2.63 4.65
C ARG A 19 -7.54 -2.62 5.84
N GLY A 20 -8.08 -2.84 7.03
CA GLY A 20 -7.29 -3.01 8.26
C GLY A 20 -7.22 -4.47 8.68
N VAL A 21 -6.07 -4.93 9.17
CA VAL A 21 -5.85 -6.30 9.65
C VAL A 21 -5.01 -6.29 10.92
N GLN A 22 -5.38 -7.12 11.89
CA GLN A 22 -4.60 -7.40 13.09
C GLN A 22 -4.83 -8.87 13.47
N PHE A 23 -3.77 -9.62 13.81
CA PHE A 23 -3.87 -11.07 14.09
C PHE A 23 -4.65 -11.84 13.02
N ASP A 24 -4.39 -11.52 11.76
CA ASP A 24 -5.01 -12.12 10.57
C ASP A 24 -6.53 -11.95 10.47
N ARG A 25 -7.09 -11.02 11.26
CA ARG A 25 -8.52 -10.67 11.27
C ARG A 25 -8.72 -9.23 10.82
N SER A 26 -9.83 -8.99 10.13
CA SER A 26 -10.20 -7.63 9.73
C SER A 26 -10.40 -6.74 10.96
N ARG A 27 -9.89 -5.51 10.86
CA ARG A 27 -9.97 -4.48 11.90
C ARG A 27 -10.39 -3.16 11.27
N ARG A 28 -11.22 -2.40 11.98
CA ARG A 28 -11.77 -1.11 11.52
C ARG A 28 -11.20 0.08 12.29
N ASP A 29 -10.75 -0.15 13.50
CA ASP A 29 -10.36 0.88 14.46
C ASP A 29 -9.02 0.53 15.11
N HIS A 30 -8.20 1.55 15.37
CA HIS A 30 -6.90 1.37 16.01
C HIS A 30 -7.09 0.85 17.45
N PRO A 31 -6.38 -0.22 17.88
CA PRO A 31 -6.59 -0.85 19.18
C PRO A 31 -6.30 0.08 20.35
N ASP A 32 -5.29 0.95 20.22
CA ASP A 32 -4.85 1.81 21.33
C ASP A 32 -5.56 3.17 21.37
N THR A 33 -5.96 3.72 20.22
CA THR A 33 -6.49 5.10 20.13
C THR A 33 -7.98 5.14 19.80
N GLY A 34 -8.56 4.03 19.33
CA GLY A 34 -9.95 3.96 18.89
C GLY A 34 -10.25 4.70 17.58
N HIS A 35 -9.26 5.35 16.96
CA HIS A 35 -9.47 6.05 15.69
C HIS A 35 -9.83 5.08 14.56
N GLU A 36 -10.76 5.50 13.70
CA GLU A 36 -11.14 4.72 12.53
C GLU A 36 -9.99 4.64 11.52
N LEU A 37 -9.64 3.43 11.11
CA LEU A 37 -8.59 3.19 10.12
C LEU A 37 -9.01 3.68 8.73
N SER A 38 -10.30 3.79 8.44
CA SER A 38 -10.86 4.37 7.20
C SER A 38 -10.43 5.82 6.98
N SER A 39 -10.18 6.57 8.06
CA SER A 39 -9.75 7.96 8.02
C SER A 39 -8.27 8.14 7.64
N LEU A 40 -7.49 7.05 7.66
CA LEU A 40 -6.08 7.11 7.31
C LEU A 40 -5.92 7.42 5.82
N ARG A 41 -5.21 8.52 5.56
CA ARG A 41 -4.74 8.92 4.24
C ARG A 41 -3.30 9.38 4.34
N ILE A 42 -2.46 8.83 3.49
CA ILE A 42 -1.05 9.19 3.46
C ILE A 42 -0.87 10.48 2.66
N SER A 43 -0.35 11.51 3.33
CA SER A 43 0.10 12.73 2.66
C SER A 43 1.33 12.44 1.80
N ASP A 44 1.47 13.15 0.68
CA ASP A 44 2.61 13.02 -0.23
C ASP A 44 2.82 11.59 -0.77
N TRP A 45 1.71 10.88 -0.98
CA TRP A 45 1.69 9.50 -1.45
C TRP A 45 2.43 9.28 -2.77
N ASN A 46 2.32 10.24 -3.70
CA ASN A 46 3.01 10.12 -4.99
C ASN A 46 4.53 10.12 -4.83
N SER A 47 5.07 10.97 -3.95
CA SER A 47 6.51 11.04 -3.70
C SER A 47 7.02 9.77 -3.01
N LEU A 48 6.23 9.15 -2.12
CA LEU A 48 6.53 7.82 -1.58
C LEU A 48 6.62 6.75 -2.68
N LEU A 49 5.67 6.73 -3.61
CA LEU A 49 5.67 5.78 -4.71
C LEU A 49 6.84 6.00 -5.67
N GLU A 50 7.17 7.25 -5.99
CA GLU A 50 8.33 7.58 -6.82
C GLU A 50 9.64 7.19 -6.13
N LEU A 51 9.78 7.45 -4.82
CA LEU A 51 10.95 7.03 -4.04
C LEU A 51 11.08 5.51 -4.00
N ALA A 52 9.98 4.78 -3.74
CA ALA A 52 9.96 3.32 -3.74
C ALA A 52 10.33 2.74 -5.12
N ALA A 53 9.71 3.26 -6.20
CA ALA A 53 9.99 2.81 -7.57
C ALA A 53 11.39 3.21 -8.06
N GLY A 54 11.99 4.26 -7.48
CA GLY A 54 13.38 4.68 -7.72
C GLY A 54 14.41 3.75 -7.07
N CYS A 55 14.04 3.03 -6.01
CA CYS A 55 14.93 2.05 -5.36
C CYS A 55 15.32 0.89 -6.29
N TYR A 56 14.51 0.62 -7.31
CA TYR A 56 14.84 -0.33 -8.37
C TYR A 56 16.14 0.04 -9.09
N GLU A 57 16.32 1.32 -9.45
CA GLU A 57 17.50 1.81 -10.19
C GLU A 57 18.79 1.65 -9.38
N MET A 58 18.69 1.71 -8.05
CA MET A 58 19.83 1.60 -7.14
C MET A 58 20.29 0.15 -6.93
N THR A 59 19.39 -0.82 -7.11
CA THR A 59 19.61 -2.21 -6.69
C THR A 59 19.65 -3.21 -7.84
N GLY A 60 18.96 -2.93 -8.95
CA GLY A 60 18.80 -3.86 -10.07
C GLY A 60 18.00 -5.12 -9.72
N LEU A 61 17.36 -5.17 -8.55
CA LEU A 61 16.58 -6.32 -8.11
C LEU A 61 15.21 -6.32 -8.78
N GLY A 62 14.84 -7.42 -9.45
CA GLY A 62 13.56 -7.55 -10.15
C GLY A 62 12.32 -7.51 -9.24
N TYR A 63 12.48 -7.82 -7.95
CA TYR A 63 11.45 -7.70 -6.94
C TYR A 63 12.09 -7.32 -5.60
N LEU A 64 11.54 -6.29 -4.95
CA LEU A 64 12.05 -5.76 -3.69
C LEU A 64 10.91 -5.16 -2.86
N GLY A 65 11.06 -5.18 -1.54
CA GLY A 65 10.25 -4.40 -0.62
C GLY A 65 11.01 -3.17 -0.14
N THR A 66 10.30 -2.07 0.04
CA THR A 66 10.85 -0.81 0.57
C THR A 66 10.16 -0.48 1.87
N ASP A 67 10.93 -0.33 2.95
CA ASP A 67 10.40 0.15 4.22
C ASP A 67 10.66 1.65 4.30
N MET A 68 9.58 2.41 4.52
CA MET A 68 9.59 3.87 4.41
C MET A 68 8.98 4.49 5.66
N VAL A 69 9.46 5.68 6.00
CA VAL A 69 8.90 6.51 7.07
C VAL A 69 8.56 7.89 6.50
N ILE A 70 7.55 8.52 7.08
CA ILE A 70 7.19 9.90 6.77
C ILE A 70 7.63 10.74 7.95
N ASP A 71 8.74 11.47 7.78
CA ASP A 71 9.20 12.41 8.76
C ASP A 71 8.47 13.76 8.62
N ARG A 72 8.25 14.44 9.74
CA ARG A 72 7.55 15.73 9.78
C ARG A 72 8.32 16.84 9.06
N THR A 73 9.66 16.78 9.09
CA THR A 73 10.54 17.83 8.56
C THR A 73 11.11 17.44 7.21
N HIS A 74 11.51 16.18 7.06
CA HIS A 74 12.23 15.68 5.89
C HIS A 74 11.32 14.98 4.87
N GLY A 75 10.03 14.77 5.20
CA GLY A 75 9.08 14.11 4.31
C GLY A 75 9.34 12.60 4.18
N PRO A 76 8.99 11.99 3.04
CA PRO A 76 9.24 10.58 2.76
C PRO A 76 10.73 10.21 2.84
N MET A 77 11.06 9.18 3.64
CA MET A 77 12.42 8.67 3.81
C MET A 77 12.45 7.15 3.67
N LEU A 78 13.48 6.64 3.01
CA LEU A 78 13.76 5.21 2.91
C LEU A 78 14.52 4.75 4.17
N LEU A 79 14.04 3.68 4.81
CA LEU A 79 14.68 3.06 5.96
C LEU A 79 15.46 1.80 5.58
N GLU A 80 14.81 0.90 4.84
CA GLU A 80 15.37 -0.41 4.50
C GLU A 80 14.91 -0.89 3.12
N LEU A 81 15.79 -1.63 2.44
CA LEU A 81 15.49 -2.35 1.22
C LEU A 81 15.55 -3.85 1.47
N ASN A 82 14.45 -4.52 1.19
CA ASN A 82 14.27 -5.94 1.41
C ASN A 82 14.27 -6.68 0.07
N ALA A 83 15.30 -7.47 -0.22
CA ALA A 83 15.37 -8.27 -1.45
C ALA A 83 14.38 -9.46 -1.47
N ARG A 84 13.79 -9.80 -0.30
CA ARG A 84 12.84 -10.91 -0.13
C ARG A 84 11.73 -10.51 0.84
N PRO A 85 10.86 -9.55 0.47
CA PRO A 85 9.81 -9.09 1.35
C PRO A 85 8.79 -10.22 1.61
N GLY A 86 8.34 -10.33 2.85
CA GLY A 86 7.33 -11.30 3.24
C GLY A 86 5.98 -11.05 2.56
N LEU A 87 5.28 -12.11 2.15
CA LEU A 87 4.02 -12.01 1.42
C LEU A 87 2.80 -11.72 2.32
N ALA A 88 2.94 -11.88 3.64
CA ALA A 88 1.86 -11.70 4.61
C ALA A 88 1.22 -10.30 4.57
N ILE A 89 1.96 -9.27 4.12
CA ILE A 89 1.44 -7.89 3.99
C ILE A 89 0.28 -7.78 3.00
N GLN A 90 0.16 -8.73 2.06
CA GLN A 90 -0.95 -8.78 1.10
C GLN A 90 -2.31 -8.93 1.79
N MET A 91 -2.35 -9.51 3.00
CA MET A 91 -3.58 -9.58 3.80
C MET A 91 -4.14 -8.20 4.13
N ALA A 92 -3.27 -7.22 4.34
CA ALA A 92 -3.69 -5.84 4.61
C ALA A 92 -4.31 -5.18 3.37
N ASN A 93 -3.85 -5.52 2.16
CA ASN A 93 -4.40 -5.02 0.90
C ASN A 93 -5.61 -5.83 0.39
N GLY A 94 -5.82 -7.04 0.91
CA GLY A 94 -6.89 -7.94 0.47
C GLY A 94 -6.72 -8.46 -0.96
N GLU A 95 -5.50 -8.44 -1.50
CA GLU A 95 -5.23 -8.84 -2.89
C GLU A 95 -3.88 -9.53 -3.04
N GLY A 96 -3.88 -10.59 -3.85
CA GLY A 96 -2.69 -11.38 -4.17
C GLY A 96 -1.74 -10.68 -5.14
N LEU A 97 -0.44 -10.88 -4.96
CA LEU A 97 0.61 -10.24 -5.76
C LEU A 97 0.74 -10.80 -7.19
N ARG A 98 0.43 -12.08 -7.39
CA ARG A 98 0.71 -12.81 -8.64
C ARG A 98 0.19 -12.09 -9.89
N GLY A 99 -1.10 -11.75 -9.94
CA GLY A 99 -1.69 -11.10 -11.11
C GLY A 99 -1.10 -9.71 -11.39
N ARG A 100 -0.64 -9.01 -10.35
CA ARG A 100 0.05 -7.72 -10.50
C ARG A 100 1.43 -7.92 -11.14
N LEU A 101 2.18 -8.93 -10.70
CA LEU A 101 3.48 -9.26 -11.30
C LEU A 101 3.33 -9.64 -12.78
N GLU A 102 2.35 -10.50 -13.11
CA GLU A 102 2.08 -10.89 -14.50
C GLU A 102 1.74 -9.70 -15.42
N LEU A 103 1.20 -8.61 -14.87
CA LEU A 103 0.94 -7.36 -15.60
C LEU A 103 2.19 -6.47 -15.71
N VAL A 104 3.00 -6.41 -14.65
CA VAL A 104 4.27 -5.66 -14.63
C VAL A 104 5.30 -6.27 -15.57
N GLU A 105 5.42 -7.61 -15.60
CA GLU A 105 6.37 -8.34 -16.46
C GLU A 105 6.11 -8.14 -17.97
N LYS A 106 4.91 -7.68 -18.34
CA LYS A 106 4.54 -7.34 -19.72
C LYS A 106 4.94 -5.91 -20.11
N GLN A 107 5.38 -5.09 -19.16
CA GLN A 107 5.77 -3.71 -19.42
C GLN A 107 7.20 -3.64 -19.95
N SER A 108 7.54 -2.51 -20.60
CA SER A 108 8.91 -2.25 -21.02
C SER A 108 9.80 -1.95 -19.80
N ASP A 109 11.04 -2.44 -19.87
CA ASP A 109 12.15 -2.10 -18.98
C ASP A 109 12.60 -0.63 -19.09
N ARG A 110 12.18 0.11 -20.12
CA ARG A 110 12.57 1.51 -20.38
C ARG A 110 11.65 2.55 -19.76
N LEU A 111 10.60 2.14 -19.04
CA LEU A 111 9.70 3.08 -18.38
C LEU A 111 10.45 3.86 -17.30
N SER A 112 10.28 5.18 -17.29
CA SER A 112 10.75 6.03 -16.20
C SER A 112 10.04 5.70 -14.89
N VAL A 113 10.63 6.10 -13.75
CA VAL A 113 10.02 5.97 -12.41
C VAL A 113 8.56 6.47 -12.41
N LYS A 114 8.32 7.65 -12.99
CA LYS A 114 6.99 8.25 -13.04
C LYS A 114 6.00 7.44 -13.88
N GLU A 115 6.44 6.89 -15.01
CA GLU A 115 5.59 6.04 -15.84
C GLU A 115 5.25 4.71 -15.15
N ARG A 116 6.20 4.12 -14.42
CA ARG A 116 5.95 2.91 -13.61
C ARG A 116 4.94 3.18 -12.49
N VAL A 117 5.08 4.31 -11.80
CA VAL A 117 4.11 4.75 -10.77
C VAL A 117 2.74 4.97 -11.40
N ALA A 118 2.64 5.72 -12.51
CA ALA A 118 1.39 5.97 -13.19
C ALA A 118 0.71 4.68 -13.70
N PHE A 119 1.51 3.72 -14.19
CA PHE A 119 1.02 2.39 -14.54
C PHE A 119 0.40 1.69 -13.33
N ALA A 120 1.12 1.64 -12.21
CA ALA A 120 0.63 0.99 -10.99
C ALA A 120 -0.65 1.65 -10.47
N GLN A 121 -0.70 2.99 -10.42
CA GLN A 121 -1.88 3.75 -10.00
C GLN A 121 -3.09 3.48 -10.91
N ARG A 122 -2.89 3.38 -12.22
CA ARG A 122 -3.99 3.10 -13.17
C ARG A 122 -4.51 1.67 -13.07
N HIS A 123 -3.63 0.69 -12.96
CA HIS A 123 -3.98 -0.72 -13.11
C HIS A 123 -4.26 -1.43 -11.79
N PHE A 124 -3.78 -0.91 -10.67
CA PHE A 124 -3.87 -1.55 -9.35
C PHE A 124 -4.65 -0.74 -8.32
N ALA A 125 -5.39 0.29 -8.77
CA ALA A 125 -6.31 1.05 -7.94
C ALA A 125 -7.35 0.14 -7.30
N ARG A 126 -7.75 0.48 -6.06
CA ARG A 126 -8.71 -0.31 -5.28
C ARG A 126 -9.76 0.58 -4.63
N GLN A 127 -11.00 0.08 -4.60
CA GLN A 127 -12.03 0.65 -3.74
C GLN A 127 -11.85 0.15 -2.29
N GLY A 128 -12.02 1.05 -1.33
CA GLY A 128 -11.79 0.74 0.08
C GLY A 128 -12.90 -0.12 0.68
N GLU A 129 -12.57 -1.31 1.16
CA GLU A 129 -13.46 -2.18 1.94
C GLU A 129 -13.88 -1.52 3.27
N LEU A 130 -13.04 -0.61 3.79
CA LEU A 130 -13.32 0.21 4.96
C LEU A 130 -14.37 1.32 4.70
N GLN A 131 -14.49 1.82 3.47
CA GLN A 131 -15.47 2.86 3.11
C GLN A 131 -16.80 2.29 2.64
N ALA A 132 -16.82 1.08 2.09
CA ALA A 132 -18.03 0.44 1.54
C ALA A 132 -19.11 0.09 2.58
N SER A 133 -18.80 0.10 3.89
CA SER A 133 -19.78 -0.24 4.93
C SER A 133 -20.71 0.89 5.34
N GLU A 134 -20.38 2.17 5.08
CA GLU A 134 -21.29 3.28 5.39
C GLU A 134 -22.47 3.31 4.39
N SER A 135 -22.20 3.13 3.10
CA SER A 135 -23.25 3.11 2.07
C SER A 135 -24.20 1.92 2.18
N ALA A 136 -23.72 0.77 2.66
CA ALA A 136 -24.56 -0.42 2.86
C ALA A 136 -25.46 -0.31 4.12
N ALA A 137 -25.07 0.50 5.11
CA ALA A 137 -25.88 0.78 6.30
C ALA A 137 -26.99 1.81 6.00
N LEU A 138 -26.70 2.83 5.18
CA LEU A 138 -27.68 3.85 4.79
C LEU A 138 -28.75 3.34 3.79
N ALA A 139 -28.42 2.34 2.96
CA ALA A 139 -29.36 1.76 2.01
C ALA A 139 -30.36 0.76 2.63
N ARG A 140 -30.28 0.52 3.95
CA ARG A 140 -31.15 -0.41 4.70
C ARG A 140 -32.03 0.28 5.75
N SER A 141 -32.04 1.61 5.80
CA SER A 141 -32.92 2.44 6.62
C SER A 141 -33.99 3.11 5.77
#